data_AF-A0A936DDN1-F1
#
_entry.id   AF-A0A936DDN1-F1
#
_cell.length_a   1.000
_cell.length_b   1.000
_cell.length_c   1.000
_cell.angle_alpha   90.00
_cell.angle_beta   90.00
_cell.angle_gamma   90.00
#
_symmetry.space_group_name_H-M   'P 1'
#
loop_
_entity.id
_entity.type
_entity.pdbx_description
1 polymer ?
#
loop_
_entity_poly.entity_id
_entity_poly.type
_entity_poly.pdbx_seq_one_letter_code
_entity_poly.pdbx_strand_id
1 'polypeptide(L)'
;MRGLLGRLLLASQDLVRAEDELRRAVTVFEAIGAPEHVQLASKSALASALTDTHRGDEALELKRWGLAVATRDFGPRHSEVAGAATRLANSYLSLGRLDEATAWFLAAITIADISDGAPSCYARGGIARTLAYREQFDAAVSWAHESRARAELELAADHPDIIHEIMLEASIESFRGNTDRAAMLAREAIDASERIHGPDAIATVTHRVGLADILYVGGNMGTGVAEEYLRALPVLRAHLPPEHFLILVPEQNLAEIYAHQRRFVDARALLENVWSWRTTEQFLPAQRGVTAMALAQVLWEFPDQRARARALAAQAEASFLAAGTDETRGYLRTLRGWLATIEDPPRRQPRSRAPPPASQ
;
A
#
# COMPACT_ATOMS: atom_id res chain seq x y z
N MET A 1 19.89 3.51 25.03
CA MET A 1 19.89 4.56 23.98
C MET A 1 19.73 4.00 22.57
N ARG A 2 20.52 3.00 22.13
CA ARG A 2 20.42 2.44 20.76
C ARG A 2 19.06 1.82 20.39
N GLY A 3 18.42 1.05 21.27
CA GLY A 3 17.07 0.52 21.01
C GLY A 3 15.95 1.59 20.97
N LEU A 4 16.18 2.78 21.54
CA LEU A 4 15.28 3.93 21.38
C LEU A 4 15.55 4.62 20.03
N LEU A 5 16.82 4.80 19.67
CA LEU A 5 17.23 5.32 18.37
C LEU A 5 16.72 4.45 17.22
N GLY A 6 16.87 3.13 17.29
CA GLY A 6 16.36 2.21 16.27
C GLY A 6 14.83 2.29 16.07
N ARG A 7 14.06 2.47 17.15
CA ARG A 7 12.60 2.68 17.05
C ARG A 7 12.24 4.04 16.46
N LEU A 8 13.00 5.09 16.78
CA LEU A 8 12.83 6.41 16.16
C LEU A 8 13.18 6.35 14.65
N LEU A 9 14.19 5.58 14.27
CA LEU A 9 14.58 5.37 12.88
C LEU A 9 13.53 4.56 12.08
N LEU A 10 12.86 3.59 12.72
CA LEU A 10 11.68 2.92 12.13
C LEU A 10 10.57 3.94 11.84
N ALA A 11 10.28 4.82 12.79
CA ALA A 11 9.27 5.86 12.62
C ALA A 11 9.64 6.88 11.52
N SER A 12 10.94 7.10 11.27
CA SER A 12 11.43 7.95 10.18
C SER A 12 11.72 7.20 8.88
N GLN A 13 11.33 5.93 8.76
CA GLN A 13 11.55 5.05 7.61
C GLN A 13 13.01 4.89 7.14
N ASP A 14 13.98 5.12 8.02
CA ASP A 14 15.38 4.78 7.76
C ASP A 14 15.62 3.33 8.17
N LEU A 15 15.02 2.40 7.40
CA LEU A 15 14.87 1.00 7.76
C LEU A 15 16.22 0.27 7.90
N VAL A 16 17.20 0.62 7.07
CA VAL A 16 18.53 -0.02 7.09
C VAL A 16 19.30 0.40 8.34
N ARG A 17 19.29 1.69 8.70
CA ARG A 17 19.95 2.15 9.94
C ARG A 17 19.17 1.71 11.18
N ALA A 18 17.84 1.67 11.08
CA ALA A 18 17.00 1.11 12.13
C ALA A 18 17.39 -0.35 12.41
N GLU A 19 17.50 -1.18 11.38
CA GLU A 19 17.92 -2.58 11.51
C GLU A 19 19.29 -2.69 12.19
N ASP A 20 20.32 -1.96 11.73
CA ASP A 20 21.67 -2.04 12.31
C ASP A 20 21.69 -1.62 13.79
N GLU A 21 21.04 -0.51 14.14
CA GLU A 21 20.97 -0.05 15.53
C GLU A 21 20.18 -1.01 16.44
N LEU A 22 19.12 -1.63 15.91
CA LEU A 22 18.34 -2.64 16.63
C LEU A 22 19.12 -3.94 16.80
N ARG A 23 19.86 -4.41 15.79
CA ARG A 23 20.77 -5.56 15.90
C ARG A 23 21.83 -5.36 16.96
N ARG A 24 22.46 -4.19 16.95
CA ARG A 24 23.47 -3.82 17.98
C ARG A 24 22.85 -3.76 19.36
N ALA A 25 21.64 -3.20 19.49
CA ALA A 25 20.93 -3.17 20.76
C ALA A 25 20.65 -4.60 21.29
N VAL A 26 20.14 -5.49 20.43
CA VAL A 26 19.90 -6.89 20.77
C VAL A 26 21.19 -7.59 21.21
N THR A 27 22.27 -7.45 20.42
CA THR A 27 23.57 -8.06 20.74
C THR A 27 24.11 -7.59 22.09
N VAL A 28 24.02 -6.29 22.38
CA VAL A 28 24.45 -5.74 23.68
C VAL A 28 23.61 -6.29 24.82
N PHE A 29 22.29 -6.34 24.65
CA PHE A 29 21.41 -6.88 25.69
C PHE A 29 21.66 -8.38 25.95
N GLU A 30 21.95 -9.16 24.92
CA GLU A 30 22.33 -10.56 25.06
C GLU A 30 23.69 -10.71 25.76
N ALA A 31 24.69 -9.91 25.38
CA ALA A 31 26.03 -9.96 25.95
C ALA A 31 26.06 -9.61 27.46
N ILE A 32 25.21 -8.69 27.91
CA ILE A 32 25.10 -8.33 29.33
C ILE A 32 24.13 -9.23 30.12
N GLY A 33 23.53 -10.23 29.47
CA GLY A 33 22.53 -11.10 30.11
C GLY A 33 21.29 -10.33 30.58
N ALA A 34 20.85 -9.33 29.83
CA ALA A 34 19.70 -8.52 30.20
C ALA A 34 18.44 -9.40 30.34
N PRO A 35 17.54 -9.10 31.29
CA PRO A 35 16.30 -9.84 31.44
C PRO A 35 15.50 -9.89 30.13
N GLU A 36 14.82 -11.01 29.86
CA GLU A 36 14.15 -11.22 28.58
C GLU A 36 13.04 -10.19 28.29
N HIS A 37 12.34 -9.69 29.31
CA HIS A 37 11.36 -8.60 29.15
C HIS A 37 12.00 -7.31 28.60
N VAL A 38 13.28 -7.04 28.94
CA VAL A 38 14.04 -5.90 28.39
C VAL A 38 14.45 -6.18 26.94
N GLN A 39 14.80 -7.44 26.63
CA GLN A 39 15.13 -7.85 25.27
C GLN A 39 13.90 -7.83 24.34
N LEU A 40 12.70 -8.13 24.87
CA LEU A 40 11.45 -8.26 24.11
C LEU A 40 11.12 -7.02 23.28
N ALA A 41 11.25 -5.83 23.86
CA ALA A 41 10.99 -4.58 23.14
C ALA A 41 11.96 -4.39 21.95
N SER A 42 13.24 -4.69 22.14
CA SER A 42 14.28 -4.49 21.11
C SER A 42 14.19 -5.56 20.02
N LYS A 43 13.96 -6.82 20.39
CA LYS A 43 13.76 -7.94 19.45
C LYS A 43 12.46 -7.80 18.65
N SER A 44 11.38 -7.30 19.27
CA SER A 44 10.14 -7.00 18.56
C SER A 44 10.31 -5.86 17.55
N ALA A 45 11.04 -4.80 17.91
CA ALA A 45 11.35 -3.71 16.99
C ALA A 45 12.24 -4.20 15.84
N LEU A 46 13.26 -5.02 16.14
CA LEU A 46 14.12 -5.64 15.13
C LEU A 46 13.28 -6.51 14.18
N ALA A 47 12.36 -7.31 14.72
CA ALA A 47 11.50 -8.15 13.89
C ALA A 47 10.59 -7.33 12.96
N SER A 48 10.16 -6.13 13.36
CA SER A 48 9.45 -5.20 12.46
C SER A 48 10.36 -4.73 11.34
N ALA A 49 11.56 -4.22 11.68
CA ALA A 49 12.53 -3.77 10.69
C ALA A 49 12.88 -4.87 9.68
N LEU A 50 13.05 -6.12 10.14
CA LEU A 50 13.35 -7.27 9.29
C LEU A 50 12.20 -7.69 8.38
N THR A 51 10.95 -7.52 8.82
CA THR A 51 9.80 -7.69 7.93
C THR A 51 9.87 -6.69 6.78
N ASP A 52 10.24 -5.45 7.07
CA ASP A 52 10.27 -4.35 6.09
C ASP A 52 11.51 -4.40 5.18
N THR A 53 12.64 -4.99 5.62
CA THR A 53 13.86 -5.19 4.81
C THR A 53 13.91 -6.53 4.07
N HIS A 54 12.76 -7.19 3.89
CA HIS A 54 12.61 -8.48 3.19
C HIS A 54 13.36 -9.66 3.81
N ARG A 55 13.67 -9.61 5.11
CA ARG A 55 14.31 -10.69 5.89
C ARG A 55 13.28 -11.43 6.75
N GLY A 56 12.21 -11.88 6.10
CA GLY A 56 11.01 -12.37 6.76
C GLY A 56 11.21 -13.58 7.68
N ASP A 57 12.03 -14.56 7.29
CA ASP A 57 12.23 -15.76 8.11
C ASP A 57 12.94 -15.45 9.44
N GLU A 58 13.87 -14.49 9.45
CA GLU A 58 14.52 -14.05 10.68
C GLU A 58 13.56 -13.24 11.56
N ALA A 59 12.68 -12.45 10.95
CA ALA A 59 11.60 -11.77 11.66
C ALA A 59 10.65 -12.78 12.33
N LEU A 60 10.33 -13.89 11.66
CA LEU A 60 9.50 -14.96 12.21
C LEU A 60 10.14 -15.61 13.43
N GLU A 61 11.45 -15.90 13.40
CA GLU A 61 12.17 -16.47 14.55
C GLU A 61 12.08 -15.53 15.78
N LEU A 62 12.32 -14.24 15.59
CA LEU A 62 12.22 -13.26 16.69
C LEU A 62 10.80 -13.14 17.23
N LYS A 63 9.76 -13.20 16.37
CA LYS A 63 8.35 -13.14 16.80
C LYS A 63 7.91 -14.42 17.50
N ARG A 64 8.39 -15.59 17.07
CA ARG A 64 8.18 -16.89 17.76
C ARG A 64 8.82 -16.86 19.15
N TRP A 65 10.06 -16.36 19.25
CA TRP A 65 10.73 -16.18 20.53
C TRP A 65 9.93 -15.23 21.44
N GLY A 66 9.48 -14.09 20.93
CA GLY A 66 8.67 -13.14 21.71
C GLY A 66 7.35 -13.72 22.20
N LEU A 67 6.68 -14.53 21.38
CA LEU A 67 5.47 -15.26 21.77
C LEU A 67 5.75 -16.29 22.89
N ALA A 68 6.85 -17.04 22.78
CA ALA A 68 7.24 -18.01 23.80
C ALA A 68 7.52 -17.34 25.16
N VAL A 69 8.23 -16.22 25.15
CA VAL A 69 8.49 -15.40 26.35
C VAL A 69 7.18 -14.89 26.95
N ALA A 70 6.31 -14.28 26.14
CA ALA A 70 5.03 -13.77 26.61
C ALA A 70 4.16 -14.89 27.22
N THR A 71 4.14 -16.06 26.58
CA THR A 71 3.37 -17.23 27.07
C THR A 71 3.91 -17.73 28.41
N ARG A 72 5.23 -17.74 28.60
CA ARG A 72 5.86 -18.14 29.86
C ARG A 72 5.59 -17.13 30.97
N ASP A 73 5.75 -15.84 30.69
CA ASP A 73 5.76 -14.80 31.70
C ASP A 73 4.36 -14.37 32.14
N PHE A 74 3.40 -14.33 31.20
CA PHE A 74 2.03 -13.89 31.47
C PHE A 74 1.02 -15.05 31.51
N GLY A 75 1.41 -16.23 31.06
CA GLY A 75 0.53 -17.39 30.91
C GLY A 75 -0.24 -17.39 29.58
N PRO A 76 -0.73 -18.56 29.14
CA PRO A 76 -1.27 -18.77 27.79
C PRO A 76 -2.62 -18.08 27.50
N ARG A 77 -3.26 -17.49 28.52
CA ARG A 77 -4.59 -16.83 28.42
C ARG A 77 -4.50 -15.32 28.67
N HIS A 78 -3.37 -14.72 28.34
CA HIS A 78 -3.12 -13.31 28.58
C HIS A 78 -3.20 -12.50 27.28
N SER A 79 -3.67 -11.25 27.38
CA SER A 79 -3.83 -10.32 26.26
C SER A 79 -2.54 -10.11 25.46
N GLU A 80 -1.39 -9.99 26.13
CA GLU A 80 -0.07 -9.93 25.49
C GLU A 80 0.24 -11.16 24.61
N VAL A 81 -0.23 -12.35 24.98
CA VAL A 81 -0.04 -13.56 24.18
C VAL A 81 -0.91 -13.49 22.92
N ALA A 82 -2.16 -13.03 23.04
CA ALA A 82 -3.01 -12.77 21.87
C ALA A 82 -2.37 -11.74 20.93
N GLY A 83 -1.86 -10.62 21.46
CA GLY A 83 -1.17 -9.59 20.69
C GLY A 83 0.12 -10.09 20.02
N ALA A 84 0.89 -10.93 20.70
CA ALA A 84 2.08 -11.58 20.11
C ALA A 84 1.70 -12.56 19.00
N ALA A 85 0.66 -13.36 19.19
CA ALA A 85 0.15 -14.29 18.17
C ALA A 85 -0.36 -13.55 16.93
N THR A 86 -1.11 -12.44 17.09
CA THR A 86 -1.55 -11.58 15.98
C THR A 86 -0.38 -10.99 15.20
N ARG A 87 0.67 -10.51 15.88
CA ARG A 87 1.88 -9.99 15.22
C ARG A 87 2.63 -11.08 14.44
N LEU A 88 2.70 -12.29 14.99
CA LEU A 88 3.27 -13.45 14.30
C LEU A 88 2.45 -13.80 13.04
N ALA A 89 1.13 -13.87 13.16
CA ALA A 89 0.20 -14.11 12.05
C ALA A 89 0.35 -13.09 10.92
N ASN A 90 0.42 -11.79 11.25
CA ASN A 90 0.68 -10.71 10.28
C ASN A 90 2.00 -10.92 9.50
N SER A 91 3.00 -11.56 10.11
CA SER A 91 4.29 -11.81 9.45
C SER A 91 4.22 -12.98 8.48
N TYR A 92 3.46 -14.01 8.82
CA TYR A 92 3.15 -15.06 7.85
C TYR A 92 2.34 -14.50 6.68
N LEU A 93 1.38 -13.62 6.96
CA LEU A 93 0.58 -12.95 5.93
C LEU A 93 1.46 -12.14 4.97
N SER A 94 2.38 -11.31 5.49
CA SER A 94 3.29 -10.51 4.66
C SER A 94 4.25 -11.35 3.82
N LEU A 95 4.51 -12.60 4.23
CA LEU A 95 5.33 -13.57 3.49
C LEU A 95 4.52 -14.43 2.52
N GLY A 96 3.21 -14.19 2.38
CA GLY A 96 2.33 -15.01 1.54
C GLY A 96 2.06 -16.41 2.09
N ARG A 97 2.43 -16.69 3.34
CA ARG A 97 2.18 -17.95 4.05
C ARG A 97 0.78 -17.94 4.64
N LEU A 98 -0.21 -17.97 3.75
CA LEU A 98 -1.62 -17.69 4.08
C LEU A 98 -2.22 -18.73 5.04
N ASP A 99 -1.81 -20.00 4.93
CA ASP A 99 -2.32 -21.08 5.80
C ASP A 99 -1.84 -20.91 7.24
N GLU A 100 -0.54 -20.65 7.43
CA GLU A 100 0.02 -20.36 8.75
C GLU A 100 -0.52 -19.06 9.33
N ALA A 101 -0.69 -18.02 8.50
CA ALA A 101 -1.33 -16.77 8.93
C ALA A 101 -2.73 -17.03 9.47
N THR A 102 -3.56 -17.79 8.73
CA THR A 102 -4.92 -18.15 9.13
C THR A 102 -4.92 -18.90 10.47
N ALA A 103 -4.06 -19.91 10.62
CA ALA A 103 -3.97 -20.70 11.84
C ALA A 103 -3.59 -19.84 13.06
N TRP A 104 -2.61 -18.94 12.91
CA TRP A 104 -2.19 -18.06 14.00
C TRP A 104 -3.20 -16.96 14.32
N PHE A 105 -3.93 -16.42 13.35
CA PHE A 105 -5.03 -15.49 13.64
C PHE A 105 -6.16 -16.17 14.42
N LEU A 106 -6.55 -17.39 14.04
CA LEU A 106 -7.57 -18.15 14.79
C LEU A 106 -7.11 -18.47 16.21
N ALA A 107 -5.83 -18.82 16.39
CA ALA A 107 -5.25 -19.01 17.72
C ALA A 107 -5.28 -17.70 18.54
N ALA A 108 -4.92 -16.57 17.93
CA ALA A 108 -4.96 -15.26 18.58
C ALA A 108 -6.38 -14.87 19.00
N ILE A 109 -7.39 -15.10 18.15
CA ILE A 109 -8.81 -14.90 18.49
C ILE A 109 -9.20 -15.76 19.67
N THR A 110 -8.86 -17.06 19.64
CA THR A 110 -9.18 -17.99 20.73
C THR A 110 -8.59 -17.54 22.06
N ILE A 111 -7.35 -17.03 22.05
CA ILE A 111 -6.70 -16.49 23.25
C ILE A 111 -7.38 -15.19 23.68
N ALA A 112 -7.68 -14.29 22.74
CA ALA A 112 -8.32 -13.01 23.04
C ALA A 112 -9.72 -13.20 23.65
N ASP A 113 -10.53 -14.08 23.09
CA ASP A 113 -11.91 -14.36 23.55
C ASP A 113 -11.95 -14.92 24.99
N ILE A 114 -10.85 -15.52 25.48
CA ILE A 114 -10.73 -16.03 26.86
C ILE A 114 -9.84 -15.16 27.76
N SER A 115 -9.25 -14.10 27.22
CA SER A 115 -8.43 -13.14 27.95
C SER A 115 -9.27 -11.92 28.29
N ASP A 116 -9.31 -11.49 29.55
CA ASP A 116 -10.03 -10.26 29.91
C ASP A 116 -9.41 -9.05 29.19
N GLY A 117 -10.19 -8.40 28.31
CA GLY A 117 -9.86 -7.12 27.69
C GLY A 117 -8.87 -7.17 26.52
N ALA A 118 -8.57 -8.34 25.94
CA ALA A 118 -7.74 -8.43 24.74
C ALA A 118 -8.55 -8.11 23.48
N PRO A 119 -8.20 -7.07 22.69
CA PRO A 119 -8.91 -6.80 21.45
C PRO A 119 -8.68 -7.91 20.44
N SER A 120 -9.77 -8.46 19.96
CA SER A 120 -9.83 -9.58 19.06
C SER A 120 -10.12 -9.13 17.62
N CYS A 121 -10.51 -7.87 17.43
CA CYS A 121 -10.71 -7.22 16.12
C CYS A 121 -9.48 -7.37 15.20
N TYR A 122 -8.27 -7.05 15.66
CA TYR A 122 -7.06 -7.09 14.82
C TYR A 122 -6.79 -8.45 14.17
N ALA A 123 -7.05 -9.54 14.90
CA ALA A 123 -6.87 -10.89 14.37
C ALA A 123 -7.95 -11.24 13.36
N ARG A 124 -9.19 -10.78 13.57
CA ARG A 124 -10.30 -10.93 12.61
C ARG A 124 -10.04 -10.17 11.32
N GLY A 125 -9.60 -8.91 11.39
CA GLY A 125 -9.15 -8.14 10.23
C GLY A 125 -7.95 -8.78 9.51
N GLY A 126 -7.10 -9.49 10.26
CA GLY A 126 -6.07 -10.38 9.70
C GLY A 126 -6.63 -11.52 8.85
N ILE A 127 -7.66 -12.22 9.33
CA ILE A 127 -8.36 -13.27 8.57
C ILE A 127 -9.03 -12.68 7.33
N ALA A 128 -9.72 -11.54 7.46
CA ALA A 128 -10.35 -10.85 6.34
C ALA A 128 -9.36 -10.56 5.20
N ARG A 129 -8.18 -9.98 5.53
CA ARG A 129 -7.10 -9.77 4.54
C ARG A 129 -6.58 -11.08 3.95
N THR A 130 -6.40 -12.11 4.78
CA THR A 130 -5.92 -13.41 4.31
C THR A 130 -6.88 -14.04 3.30
N LEU A 131 -8.19 -13.92 3.53
CA LEU A 131 -9.22 -14.38 2.61
C LEU A 131 -9.29 -13.54 1.34
N ALA A 132 -9.11 -12.22 1.45
CA ALA A 132 -9.04 -11.32 0.29
C ALA A 132 -7.84 -11.65 -0.63
N TYR A 133 -6.67 -11.97 -0.07
CA TYR A 133 -5.52 -12.44 -0.87
C TYR A 133 -5.75 -13.80 -1.54
N ARG A 134 -6.67 -14.62 -1.01
CA ARG A 134 -7.13 -15.86 -1.66
C ARG A 134 -8.30 -15.62 -2.62
N GLU A 135 -8.67 -14.36 -2.88
CA GLU A 135 -9.83 -13.97 -3.69
C GLU A 135 -11.18 -14.51 -3.17
N GLN A 136 -11.24 -14.88 -1.89
CA GLN A 136 -12.46 -15.35 -1.22
C GLN A 136 -13.26 -14.17 -0.67
N PHE A 137 -13.69 -13.27 -1.56
CA PHE A 137 -14.20 -11.96 -1.18
C PHE A 137 -15.46 -11.98 -0.31
N ASP A 138 -16.39 -12.92 -0.55
CA ASP A 138 -17.59 -13.04 0.29
C ASP A 138 -17.25 -13.31 1.75
N ALA A 139 -16.38 -14.29 2.00
CA ALA A 139 -15.92 -14.60 3.34
C ALA A 139 -15.07 -13.46 3.91
N ALA A 140 -14.22 -12.82 3.09
CA ALA A 140 -13.41 -11.69 3.51
C ALA A 140 -14.28 -10.52 4.02
N VAL A 141 -15.37 -10.19 3.32
CA VAL A 141 -16.32 -9.15 3.74
C VAL A 141 -17.01 -9.52 5.05
N SER A 142 -17.44 -10.78 5.22
CA SER A 142 -18.02 -11.22 6.50
C SER A 142 -17.04 -11.04 7.67
N TRP A 143 -15.78 -11.46 7.50
CA TRP A 143 -14.75 -11.30 8.54
C TRP A 143 -14.37 -9.83 8.78
N ALA A 144 -14.40 -8.98 7.76
CA ALA A 144 -14.14 -7.55 7.92
C ALA A 144 -15.25 -6.88 8.73
N HIS A 145 -16.52 -7.21 8.46
CA HIS A 145 -17.65 -6.76 9.27
C HIS A 145 -17.57 -7.25 10.72
N GLU A 146 -17.19 -8.51 10.94
CA GLU A 146 -16.95 -9.01 12.30
C GLU A 146 -15.79 -8.28 12.98
N SER A 147 -14.73 -7.96 12.25
CA SER A 147 -13.57 -7.21 12.76
C SER A 147 -13.99 -5.83 13.23
N ARG A 148 -14.71 -5.07 12.38
CA ARG A 148 -15.24 -3.75 12.71
C ARG A 148 -16.19 -3.80 13.91
N ALA A 149 -17.14 -4.74 13.91
CA ALA A 149 -18.09 -4.89 15.02
C ALA A 149 -17.37 -5.20 16.35
N ARG A 150 -16.29 -5.96 16.32
CA ARG A 150 -15.45 -6.18 17.51
C ARG A 150 -14.69 -4.92 17.91
N ALA A 151 -14.12 -4.18 16.96
CA ALA A 151 -13.44 -2.92 17.26
C ALA A 151 -14.38 -1.91 17.94
N GLU A 152 -15.62 -1.79 17.47
CA GLU A 152 -16.64 -0.91 18.07
C GLU A 152 -17.07 -1.35 19.49
N LEU A 153 -16.93 -2.63 19.83
CA LEU A 153 -17.23 -3.16 21.17
C LEU A 153 -16.04 -3.11 22.13
N GLU A 154 -14.84 -3.31 21.61
CA GLU A 154 -13.61 -3.53 22.40
C GLU A 154 -12.81 -2.24 22.62
N LEU A 155 -12.99 -1.24 21.75
CA LEU A 155 -12.21 -0.01 21.75
C LEU A 155 -13.08 1.20 22.12
N ALA A 156 -12.42 2.30 22.50
CA ALA A 156 -13.11 3.58 22.67
C ALA A 156 -13.72 4.05 21.34
N ALA A 157 -14.85 4.76 21.39
CA ALA A 157 -15.59 5.18 20.20
C ALA A 157 -14.79 6.10 19.25
N ASP A 158 -13.77 6.78 19.78
CA ASP A 158 -12.83 7.64 19.04
C ASP A 158 -11.47 6.95 18.76
N HIS A 159 -11.39 5.63 18.94
CA HIS A 159 -10.17 4.89 18.67
C HIS A 159 -9.88 4.84 17.16
N PRO A 160 -8.69 5.28 16.69
CA PRO A 160 -8.36 5.33 15.26
C PRO A 160 -8.49 4.00 14.52
N ASP A 161 -8.34 2.88 15.22
CA ASP A 161 -8.44 1.55 14.62
C ASP A 161 -9.86 1.21 14.15
N ILE A 162 -10.90 1.86 14.67
CA ILE A 162 -12.26 1.73 14.09
C ILE A 162 -12.24 2.24 12.65
N ILE A 163 -11.55 3.35 12.38
CA ILE A 163 -11.38 3.90 11.02
C ILE A 163 -10.55 2.94 10.15
N HIS A 164 -9.51 2.34 10.72
CA HIS A 164 -8.72 1.32 10.01
C HIS A 164 -9.58 0.13 9.57
N GLU A 165 -10.48 -0.37 10.42
CA GLU A 165 -11.39 -1.46 10.05
C GLU A 165 -12.39 -1.06 8.96
N ILE A 166 -12.89 0.19 8.96
CA ILE A 166 -13.72 0.72 7.86
C ILE A 166 -12.92 0.75 6.54
N MET A 167 -11.67 1.20 6.58
CA MET A 167 -10.80 1.23 5.40
C MET A 167 -10.42 -0.17 4.91
N LEU A 168 -10.30 -1.14 5.82
CA LEU A 168 -10.10 -2.54 5.45
C LEU A 168 -11.31 -3.06 4.67
N GLU A 169 -12.53 -2.84 5.15
CA GLU A 169 -13.75 -3.18 4.41
C GLU A 169 -13.79 -2.50 3.04
N ALA A 170 -13.45 -1.20 2.97
CA ALA A 170 -13.39 -0.45 1.73
C ALA A 170 -12.40 -1.08 0.72
N SER A 171 -11.21 -1.48 1.19
CA SER A 171 -10.19 -2.12 0.38
C SER A 171 -10.65 -3.48 -0.15
N ILE A 172 -11.29 -4.31 0.69
CA ILE A 172 -11.82 -5.62 0.27
C ILE A 172 -12.93 -5.45 -0.78
N GLU A 173 -13.84 -4.50 -0.59
CA GLU A 173 -14.89 -4.19 -1.57
C GLU A 173 -14.29 -3.67 -2.89
N SER A 174 -13.20 -2.91 -2.82
CA SER A 174 -12.48 -2.45 -4.02
C SER A 174 -11.85 -3.62 -4.78
N PHE A 175 -11.16 -4.55 -4.10
CA PHE A 175 -10.60 -5.76 -4.72
C PHE A 175 -11.68 -6.68 -5.30
N ARG A 176 -12.87 -6.70 -4.68
CA ARG A 176 -14.04 -7.41 -5.19
C ARG A 176 -14.64 -6.75 -6.45
N GLY A 177 -14.26 -5.52 -6.77
CA GLY A 177 -14.78 -4.73 -7.89
C GLY A 177 -16.01 -3.88 -7.57
N ASN A 178 -16.42 -3.79 -6.30
CA ASN A 178 -17.56 -2.98 -5.85
C ASN A 178 -17.12 -1.55 -5.51
N THR A 179 -16.68 -0.81 -6.53
CA THR A 179 -16.13 0.55 -6.38
C THR A 179 -17.06 1.51 -5.62
N ASP A 180 -18.38 1.45 -5.86
CA ASP A 180 -19.34 2.33 -5.20
C ASP A 180 -19.43 2.08 -3.69
N ARG A 181 -19.44 0.79 -3.28
CA ARG A 181 -19.47 0.42 -1.85
C ARG A 181 -18.15 0.78 -1.18
N ALA A 182 -17.03 0.51 -1.84
CA ALA A 182 -15.70 0.88 -1.37
C ALA A 182 -15.56 2.40 -1.17
N ALA A 183 -16.01 3.20 -2.14
CA ALA A 183 -15.97 4.66 -2.06
C ALA A 183 -16.87 5.21 -0.95
N MET A 184 -18.04 4.61 -0.72
CA MET A 184 -18.93 4.97 0.40
C MET A 184 -18.25 4.73 1.75
N LEU A 185 -17.63 3.55 1.94
CA LEU A 185 -16.90 3.22 3.17
C LEU A 185 -15.68 4.12 3.37
N ALA A 186 -14.92 4.41 2.32
CA ALA A 186 -13.78 5.31 2.41
C ALA A 186 -14.19 6.75 2.78
N ARG A 187 -15.35 7.25 2.30
CA ARG A 187 -15.90 8.54 2.74
C ARG A 187 -16.32 8.52 4.21
N GLU A 188 -16.96 7.44 4.66
CA GLU A 188 -17.29 7.26 6.08
C GLU A 188 -16.03 7.31 6.96
N ALA A 189 -14.95 6.65 6.54
CA ALA A 189 -13.66 6.69 7.22
C ALA A 189 -13.04 8.10 7.26
N ILE A 190 -13.11 8.84 6.14
CA ILE A 190 -12.66 10.24 6.08
C ILE A 190 -13.47 11.10 7.06
N ASP A 191 -14.80 11.03 7.02
CA ASP A 191 -15.67 11.82 7.90
C ASP A 191 -15.39 11.50 9.39
N ALA A 192 -15.16 10.23 9.72
CA ALA A 192 -14.76 9.83 11.06
C ALA A 192 -13.39 10.40 11.46
N SER A 193 -12.39 10.28 10.57
CA SER A 193 -11.04 10.81 10.81
C SER A 193 -11.03 12.34 10.95
N GLU A 194 -11.84 13.05 10.17
CA GLU A 194 -11.97 14.51 10.26
C GLU A 194 -12.50 14.95 11.61
N ARG A 195 -13.47 14.23 12.18
CA ARG A 195 -14.02 14.55 13.51
C ARG A 195 -12.99 14.36 14.63
N ILE A 196 -12.12 13.36 14.51
CA ILE A 196 -11.16 12.99 15.58
C ILE A 196 -9.85 13.77 15.45
N HIS A 197 -9.31 13.87 14.23
CA HIS A 197 -7.98 14.39 13.97
C HIS A 197 -7.96 15.72 13.21
N GLY A 198 -9.07 16.11 12.60
CA GLY A 198 -9.17 17.28 11.72
C GLY A 198 -8.89 16.95 10.24
N PRO A 199 -9.28 17.85 9.32
CA PRO A 199 -9.18 17.64 7.86
C PRO A 199 -7.75 17.55 7.33
N ASP A 200 -6.82 18.28 7.94
CA ASP A 200 -5.42 18.36 7.49
C ASP A 200 -4.47 17.42 8.25
N ALA A 201 -5.01 16.51 9.08
CA ALA A 201 -4.18 15.50 9.74
C ALA A 201 -3.66 14.47 8.73
N ILE A 202 -2.41 14.01 8.92
CA ILE A 202 -1.78 12.98 8.06
C ILE A 202 -2.67 11.74 7.94
N ALA A 203 -3.29 11.30 9.03
CA ALA A 203 -4.21 10.16 9.04
C ALA A 203 -5.41 10.40 8.09
N THR A 204 -6.07 11.55 8.21
CA THR A 204 -7.21 11.93 7.36
C THR A 204 -6.84 11.99 5.88
N VAL A 205 -5.74 12.67 5.54
CA VAL A 205 -5.33 12.79 4.12
C VAL A 205 -4.86 11.46 3.53
N THR A 206 -4.38 10.53 4.35
CA THR A 206 -4.07 9.16 3.90
C THR A 206 -5.34 8.41 3.50
N HIS A 207 -6.45 8.60 4.23
CA HIS A 207 -7.75 8.04 3.83
C HIS A 207 -8.29 8.69 2.55
N ARG A 208 -8.03 9.99 2.32
CA ARG A 208 -8.36 10.67 1.04
C ARG A 208 -7.59 10.08 -0.13
N VAL A 209 -6.29 9.81 0.04
CA VAL A 209 -5.50 9.06 -0.95
C VAL A 209 -6.14 7.69 -1.22
N GLY A 210 -6.51 6.95 -0.18
CA GLY A 210 -7.20 5.66 -0.32
C GLY A 210 -8.50 5.75 -1.11
N LEU A 211 -9.35 6.75 -0.85
CA LEU A 211 -10.57 7.01 -1.64
C LEU A 211 -10.24 7.29 -3.11
N ALA A 212 -9.23 8.13 -3.37
CA ALA A 212 -8.81 8.47 -4.72
C ALA A 212 -8.28 7.25 -5.47
N ASP A 213 -7.48 6.40 -4.82
CA ASP A 213 -6.97 5.15 -5.37
C ASP A 213 -8.11 4.18 -5.70
N ILE A 214 -9.08 4.00 -4.79
CA ILE A 214 -10.27 3.17 -5.03
C ILE A 214 -11.03 3.63 -6.28
N LEU A 215 -11.28 4.93 -6.40
CA LEU A 215 -12.01 5.49 -7.54
C LEU A 215 -11.19 5.36 -8.84
N TYR A 216 -9.89 5.63 -8.78
CA TYR A 216 -8.98 5.53 -9.91
C TYR A 216 -8.89 4.08 -10.43
N VAL A 217 -8.72 3.09 -9.55
CA VAL A 217 -8.71 1.66 -9.90
C VAL A 217 -10.06 1.22 -10.46
N GLY A 218 -11.16 1.79 -9.97
CA GLY A 218 -12.50 1.62 -10.53
C GLY A 218 -12.69 2.27 -11.91
N GLY A 219 -11.66 2.87 -12.51
CA GLY A 219 -11.69 3.49 -13.83
C GLY A 219 -12.16 4.94 -13.85
N ASN A 220 -12.36 5.57 -12.68
CA ASN A 220 -12.77 6.97 -12.61
C ASN A 220 -11.57 7.90 -12.80
N MET A 221 -11.52 8.56 -13.96
CA MET A 221 -10.50 9.58 -14.31
C MET A 221 -11.05 11.02 -14.21
N GLY A 222 -12.09 11.22 -13.38
CA GLY A 222 -12.79 12.48 -13.20
C GLY A 222 -12.04 13.49 -12.32
N THR A 223 -12.50 14.74 -12.33
CA THR A 223 -11.92 15.83 -11.53
C THR A 223 -12.02 15.59 -10.03
N GLY A 224 -13.09 14.94 -9.56
CA GLY A 224 -13.25 14.61 -8.13
C GLY A 224 -12.13 13.71 -7.59
N VAL A 225 -11.59 12.79 -8.40
CA VAL A 225 -10.45 11.95 -8.00
C VAL A 225 -9.18 12.80 -7.86
N ALA A 226 -8.95 13.70 -8.83
CA ALA A 226 -7.83 14.63 -8.78
C ALA A 226 -7.89 15.56 -7.57
N GLU A 227 -9.09 16.02 -7.19
CA GLU A 227 -9.30 16.89 -6.02
C GLU A 227 -8.89 16.20 -4.71
N GLU A 228 -9.19 14.92 -4.54
CA GLU A 228 -8.78 14.16 -3.36
C GLU A 228 -7.25 14.06 -3.24
N TYR A 229 -6.53 13.76 -4.34
CA TYR A 229 -5.06 13.79 -4.35
C TYR A 229 -4.51 15.19 -4.06
N LEU A 230 -5.10 16.24 -4.65
CA LEU A 230 -4.65 17.62 -4.47
C LEU A 230 -4.86 18.14 -3.04
N ARG A 231 -5.87 17.65 -2.32
CA ARG A 231 -6.05 17.95 -0.89
C ARG A 231 -5.01 17.24 -0.02
N ALA A 232 -4.62 16.02 -0.40
CA ALA A 232 -3.70 15.22 0.41
C ALA A 232 -2.22 15.59 0.22
N LEU A 233 -1.79 15.81 -1.03
CA LEU A 233 -0.37 15.98 -1.39
C LEU A 233 0.36 17.09 -0.61
N PRO A 234 -0.22 18.29 -0.38
CA PRO A 234 0.47 19.34 0.37
C PRO A 234 0.81 18.92 1.81
N VAL A 235 -0.13 18.27 2.50
CA VAL A 235 0.07 17.77 3.87
C VAL A 235 1.12 16.66 3.88
N LEU A 236 1.03 15.72 2.93
CA LEU A 236 1.98 14.60 2.84
C LEU A 236 3.41 15.08 2.56
N ARG A 237 3.58 16.03 1.62
CA ARG A 237 4.89 16.64 1.31
C ARG A 237 5.50 17.41 2.48
N ALA A 238 4.69 17.92 3.40
CA ALA A 238 5.16 18.62 4.58
C ALA A 238 5.69 17.67 5.67
N HIS A 239 5.31 16.39 5.66
CA HIS A 239 5.59 15.45 6.75
C HIS A 239 6.35 14.19 6.35
N LEU A 240 6.42 13.87 5.05
CA LEU A 240 7.04 12.66 4.52
C LEU A 240 8.19 13.02 3.58
N PRO A 241 9.22 12.15 3.48
CA PRO A 241 10.28 12.34 2.50
C PRO A 241 9.71 12.30 1.07
N PRO A 242 10.25 13.06 0.11
CA PRO A 242 9.70 13.18 -1.24
C PRO A 242 9.53 11.84 -1.99
N GLU A 243 10.39 10.87 -1.70
CA GLU A 243 10.38 9.52 -2.29
C GLU A 243 9.32 8.59 -1.69
N HIS A 244 8.60 9.02 -0.66
CA HIS A 244 7.61 8.19 0.03
C HIS A 244 6.47 7.78 -0.91
N PHE A 245 6.01 6.53 -0.79
CA PHE A 245 5.01 5.96 -1.71
C PHE A 245 3.67 6.72 -1.69
N LEU A 246 3.23 7.22 -0.52
CA LEU A 246 2.05 8.08 -0.37
C LEU A 246 2.17 9.43 -1.10
N ILE A 247 3.34 9.81 -1.61
CA ILE A 247 3.52 10.97 -2.49
C ILE A 247 3.60 10.49 -3.95
N LEU A 248 4.54 9.57 -4.23
CA LEU A 248 4.86 9.20 -5.61
C LEU A 248 3.71 8.47 -6.33
N VAL A 249 2.92 7.66 -5.63
CA VAL A 249 1.77 6.95 -6.25
C VAL A 249 0.64 7.93 -6.60
N PRO A 250 0.15 8.76 -5.66
CA PRO A 250 -0.81 9.82 -5.98
C PRO A 250 -0.37 10.77 -7.09
N GLU A 251 0.91 11.18 -7.12
CA GLU A 251 1.41 12.05 -8.19
C GLU A 251 1.38 11.37 -9.56
N GLN A 252 1.69 10.07 -9.64
CA GLN A 252 1.58 9.31 -10.87
C GLN A 252 0.12 9.19 -11.32
N ASN A 253 -0.78 8.78 -10.41
CA ASN A 253 -2.20 8.63 -10.71
C ASN A 253 -2.82 9.98 -11.15
N LEU A 254 -2.47 11.07 -10.45
CA LEU A 254 -2.88 12.42 -10.81
C LEU A 254 -2.34 12.84 -12.19
N ALA A 255 -1.11 12.48 -12.53
CA ALA A 255 -0.55 12.76 -13.84
C ALA A 255 -1.28 12.01 -14.96
N GLU A 256 -1.67 10.76 -14.73
CA GLU A 256 -2.47 9.98 -15.67
C GLU A 256 -3.87 10.57 -15.85
N ILE A 257 -4.51 11.01 -14.76
CA ILE A 257 -5.78 11.75 -14.81
C ILE A 257 -5.62 13.03 -15.65
N TYR A 258 -4.54 13.79 -15.44
CA TYR A 258 -4.25 14.98 -16.23
C TYR A 258 -3.98 14.66 -17.71
N ALA A 259 -3.26 13.59 -18.02
CA ALA A 259 -3.02 13.14 -19.38
C ALA A 259 -4.34 12.75 -20.08
N HIS A 260 -5.24 12.04 -19.38
CA HIS A 260 -6.59 11.73 -19.86
C HIS A 260 -7.41 13.00 -20.14
N GLN A 261 -7.24 14.03 -19.32
CA GLN A 261 -7.83 15.37 -19.51
C GLN A 261 -7.09 16.24 -20.54
N ARG A 262 -6.10 15.70 -21.27
CA ARG A 262 -5.24 16.41 -22.24
C ARG A 262 -4.40 17.55 -21.62
N ARG A 263 -4.23 17.57 -20.30
CA ARG A 263 -3.39 18.52 -19.54
C ARG A 263 -1.94 18.03 -19.48
N PHE A 264 -1.30 17.89 -20.65
CA PHE A 264 0.02 17.25 -20.75
C PHE A 264 1.15 18.01 -20.07
N VAL A 265 1.05 19.33 -19.94
CA VAL A 265 2.06 20.13 -19.24
C VAL A 265 2.09 19.78 -17.75
N ASP A 266 0.92 19.69 -17.13
CA ASP A 266 0.77 19.33 -15.71
C ASP A 266 1.15 17.86 -15.48
N ALA A 267 0.68 16.96 -16.34
CA ALA A 267 1.03 15.54 -16.31
C ALA A 267 2.54 15.32 -16.41
N ARG A 268 3.20 16.04 -17.33
CA ARG A 268 4.65 15.97 -17.50
C ARG A 268 5.38 16.41 -16.24
N ALA A 269 4.98 17.54 -15.64
CA ALA A 269 5.63 18.05 -14.45
C ALA A 269 5.62 17.04 -13.29
N LEU A 270 4.47 16.39 -13.06
CA LEU A 270 4.35 15.34 -12.05
C LEU A 270 5.18 14.10 -12.38
N LEU A 271 5.09 13.59 -13.62
CA LEU A 271 5.83 12.39 -14.03
C LEU A 271 7.35 12.60 -14.05
N GLU A 272 7.84 13.80 -14.35
CA GLU A 272 9.27 14.12 -14.23
C GLU A 272 9.74 14.08 -12.78
N ASN A 273 8.92 14.59 -11.84
CA ASN A 273 9.21 14.49 -10.41
C ASN A 273 9.26 13.02 -9.97
N VAL A 274 8.21 12.25 -10.26
CA VAL A 274 8.15 10.81 -9.91
C VAL A 274 9.31 10.04 -10.53
N TRP A 275 9.63 10.30 -11.80
CA TRP A 275 10.73 9.66 -12.50
C TRP A 275 12.09 9.98 -11.85
N SER A 276 12.31 11.22 -11.42
CA SER A 276 13.57 11.63 -10.77
C SER A 276 13.90 10.77 -9.53
N TRP A 277 12.88 10.41 -8.74
CA TRP A 277 13.04 9.53 -7.58
C TRP A 277 13.12 8.05 -7.97
N ARG A 278 12.28 7.61 -8.92
CA ARG A 278 12.18 6.20 -9.34
C ARG A 278 13.29 5.71 -10.29
N THR A 279 14.32 6.51 -10.55
CA THR A 279 15.51 6.05 -11.30
C THR A 279 16.50 5.26 -10.45
N THR A 280 16.34 5.27 -9.12
CA THR A 280 17.23 4.58 -8.18
C THR A 280 16.94 3.07 -8.10
N GLU A 281 17.93 2.28 -7.66
CA GLU A 281 17.79 0.82 -7.51
C GLU A 281 16.85 0.38 -6.37
N GLN A 282 16.43 1.31 -5.51
CA GLN A 282 15.53 1.03 -4.40
C GLN A 282 14.09 0.69 -4.84
N PHE A 283 13.71 0.99 -6.09
CA PHE A 283 12.39 0.70 -6.62
C PHE A 283 12.40 -0.54 -7.51
N LEU A 284 11.32 -1.34 -7.41
CA LEU A 284 11.18 -2.56 -8.20
C LEU A 284 11.15 -2.26 -9.71
N PRO A 285 11.69 -3.14 -10.56
CA PRO A 285 11.66 -2.95 -12.01
C PRO A 285 10.27 -2.62 -12.56
N ALA A 286 9.22 -3.29 -12.07
CA ALA A 286 7.84 -3.03 -12.47
C ALA A 286 7.42 -1.56 -12.23
N GLN A 287 7.71 -1.02 -11.04
CA GLN A 287 7.37 0.36 -10.67
C GLN A 287 8.07 1.38 -11.56
N ARG A 288 9.36 1.15 -11.85
CA ARG A 288 10.14 1.99 -12.77
C ARG A 288 9.57 1.92 -14.19
N GLY A 289 9.20 0.72 -14.63
CA GLY A 289 8.61 0.49 -15.94
C GLY A 289 7.29 1.23 -16.15
N VAL A 290 6.38 1.19 -15.16
CA VAL A 290 5.09 1.90 -15.24
C VAL A 290 5.30 3.41 -15.35
N THR A 291 6.17 4.00 -14.51
CA THR A 291 6.46 5.44 -14.58
C THR A 291 7.12 5.83 -15.91
N ALA A 292 8.09 5.03 -16.40
CA ALA A 292 8.74 5.27 -17.68
C ALA A 292 7.75 5.21 -18.84
N MET A 293 6.82 4.24 -18.83
CA MET A 293 5.76 4.13 -19.84
C MET A 293 4.83 5.36 -19.82
N ALA A 294 4.34 5.76 -18.64
CA ALA A 294 3.47 6.92 -18.51
C ALA A 294 4.17 8.21 -18.97
N LEU A 295 5.43 8.43 -18.57
CA LEU A 295 6.21 9.58 -19.00
C LEU A 295 6.49 9.54 -20.52
N ALA A 296 6.78 8.37 -21.09
CA ALA A 296 6.96 8.23 -22.54
C ALA A 296 5.70 8.64 -23.32
N GLN A 297 4.53 8.19 -22.87
CA GLN A 297 3.24 8.53 -23.50
C GLN A 297 2.96 10.03 -23.42
N VAL A 298 3.20 10.66 -22.27
CA VAL A 298 3.02 12.11 -22.11
C VAL A 298 4.03 12.90 -22.94
N LEU A 299 5.31 12.51 -22.94
CA LEU A 299 6.36 13.19 -23.71
C LEU A 299 6.15 13.07 -25.23
N TRP A 300 5.46 12.03 -25.70
CA TRP A 300 5.18 11.86 -27.12
C TRP A 300 4.30 12.98 -27.71
N GLU A 301 3.47 13.60 -26.88
CA GLU A 301 2.62 14.75 -27.27
C GLU A 301 3.45 16.03 -27.49
N PHE A 302 4.73 16.05 -27.10
CA PHE A 302 5.67 17.16 -27.31
C PHE A 302 6.66 16.82 -28.43
N PRO A 303 6.59 17.46 -29.62
CA PRO A 303 7.41 17.08 -30.77
C PRO A 303 8.93 17.06 -30.52
N ASP A 304 9.42 18.00 -29.71
CA ASP A 304 10.82 18.14 -29.30
C ASP A 304 11.28 17.03 -28.34
N GLN A 305 10.34 16.32 -27.70
CA GLN A 305 10.63 15.28 -26.71
C GLN A 305 10.44 13.84 -27.25
N ARG A 306 10.00 13.66 -28.51
CA ARG A 306 9.70 12.33 -29.07
C ARG A 306 10.87 11.35 -29.07
N ALA A 307 12.10 11.85 -29.22
CA ALA A 307 13.29 11.01 -29.10
C ALA A 307 13.45 10.45 -27.68
N ARG A 308 13.27 11.30 -26.67
CA ARG A 308 13.29 10.92 -25.25
C ARG A 308 12.12 9.98 -24.90
N ALA A 309 10.93 10.23 -25.47
CA ALA A 309 9.77 9.35 -25.31
C ALA A 309 10.08 7.91 -25.77
N ARG A 310 10.71 7.73 -26.94
CA ARG A 310 11.12 6.39 -27.41
C ARG A 310 12.17 5.73 -26.51
N ALA A 311 13.13 6.51 -26.02
CA ALA A 311 14.14 5.98 -25.10
C ALA A 311 13.50 5.50 -23.78
N LEU A 312 12.55 6.25 -23.23
CA LEU A 312 11.80 5.85 -22.04
C LEU A 312 10.88 4.65 -22.30
N ALA A 313 10.24 4.56 -23.47
CA ALA A 313 9.47 3.39 -23.86
C ALA A 313 10.35 2.11 -23.89
N ALA A 314 11.56 2.19 -24.44
CA ALA A 314 12.50 1.07 -24.42
C ALA A 314 12.94 0.71 -22.98
N GLN A 315 13.15 1.70 -22.11
CA GLN A 315 13.45 1.46 -20.69
C GLN A 315 12.27 0.80 -19.96
N ALA A 316 11.04 1.19 -20.28
CA ALA A 316 9.83 0.58 -19.73
C ALA A 316 9.73 -0.89 -20.14
N GLU A 317 9.93 -1.20 -21.43
CA GLU A 317 9.94 -2.57 -21.94
C GLU A 317 11.01 -3.43 -21.25
N ALA A 318 12.25 -2.94 -21.15
CA ALA A 318 13.31 -3.64 -20.44
C ALA A 318 12.96 -3.89 -18.95
N SER A 319 12.34 -2.91 -18.31
CA SER A 319 11.92 -3.01 -16.90
C SER A 319 10.81 -4.04 -16.69
N PHE A 320 9.82 -4.09 -17.60
CA PHE A 320 8.76 -5.09 -17.55
C PHE A 320 9.29 -6.50 -17.82
N LEU A 321 10.20 -6.66 -18.79
CA LEU A 321 10.86 -7.94 -19.06
C LEU A 321 11.69 -8.43 -17.88
N ALA A 322 12.40 -7.53 -17.19
CA ALA A 322 13.17 -7.86 -16.00
C ALA A 322 12.29 -8.27 -14.81
N ALA A 323 11.08 -7.71 -14.69
CA ALA A 323 10.13 -8.07 -13.63
C ALA A 323 9.48 -9.45 -13.86
N GLY A 324 9.09 -9.76 -15.10
CA GLY A 324 8.63 -11.11 -15.50
C GLY A 324 7.29 -11.59 -14.90
N THR A 325 6.55 -10.73 -14.21
CA THR A 325 5.25 -11.07 -13.59
C THR A 325 4.10 -11.03 -14.60
N ASP A 326 2.98 -11.68 -14.29
CA ASP A 326 1.73 -11.66 -15.08
C ASP A 326 1.22 -10.24 -15.33
N GLU A 327 1.30 -9.40 -14.31
CA GLU A 327 0.97 -7.98 -14.37
C GLU A 327 1.85 -7.22 -15.37
N THR A 328 3.17 -7.38 -15.27
CA THR A 328 4.11 -6.71 -16.19
C THR A 328 3.99 -7.20 -17.64
N ARG A 329 3.54 -8.44 -17.86
CA ARG A 329 3.15 -8.91 -19.21
C ARG A 329 1.94 -8.15 -19.76
N GLY A 330 1.00 -7.76 -18.90
CA GLY A 330 -0.11 -6.87 -19.27
C GLY A 330 0.38 -5.50 -19.73
N TYR A 331 1.22 -4.83 -18.92
CA TYR A 331 1.80 -3.54 -19.27
C TYR A 331 2.64 -3.59 -20.55
N LEU A 332 3.41 -4.66 -20.75
CA LEU A 332 4.20 -4.86 -21.96
C LEU A 332 3.33 -4.93 -23.23
N ARG A 333 2.16 -5.59 -23.16
CA ARG A 333 1.19 -5.61 -24.27
C ARG A 333 0.65 -4.22 -24.55
N THR A 334 0.27 -3.47 -23.52
CA THR A 334 -0.22 -2.09 -23.65
C THR A 334 0.82 -1.18 -24.28
N LEU A 335 2.07 -1.24 -23.80
CA LEU A 335 3.19 -0.46 -24.32
C LEU A 335 3.46 -0.76 -25.80
N ARG A 336 3.56 -2.04 -26.18
CA ARG A 336 3.78 -2.45 -27.57
C ARG A 336 2.62 -2.06 -28.49
N GLY A 337 1.39 -2.16 -27.99
CA GLY A 337 0.20 -1.69 -28.69
C GLY A 337 0.29 -0.19 -28.99
N TRP A 338 0.64 0.62 -27.99
CA TRP A 338 0.86 2.05 -28.17
C TRP A 338 2.00 2.35 -29.15
N LEU A 339 3.15 1.69 -29.03
CA LEU A 339 4.30 1.84 -29.95
C LEU A 339 3.90 1.57 -31.41
N ALA A 340 3.12 0.52 -31.66
CA ALA A 340 2.61 0.24 -33.00
C ALA A 340 1.76 1.39 -33.57
N THR A 341 0.92 2.04 -32.73
CA THR A 341 0.07 3.16 -33.21
C THR A 341 0.86 4.42 -33.59
N ILE A 342 2.04 4.63 -32.99
CA ILE A 342 2.86 5.82 -33.22
C ILE A 342 3.94 5.62 -34.30
N GLU A 343 4.31 4.37 -34.61
CA GLU A 343 5.30 4.01 -35.63
C GLU A 343 4.65 3.73 -37.00
N ASP A 344 3.48 3.11 -37.04
CA ASP A 344 2.69 2.87 -38.27
C ASP A 344 1.26 3.38 -38.08
N PRO A 345 1.02 4.71 -38.17
CA PRO A 345 -0.30 5.27 -37.95
C PRO A 345 -1.26 4.72 -39.01
N PRO A 346 -2.46 4.23 -38.62
CA PRO A 346 -3.39 3.63 -39.57
C PRO A 346 -3.65 4.61 -40.72
N ARG A 347 -3.38 4.16 -41.95
CA ARG A 347 -3.60 4.96 -43.16
C ARG A 347 -5.04 5.46 -43.14
N ARG A 348 -5.23 6.78 -42.96
CA ARG A 348 -6.55 7.41 -43.09
C ARG A 348 -7.09 7.04 -44.47
N GLN A 349 -8.12 6.19 -44.53
CA GLN A 349 -8.85 5.97 -45.77
C GLN A 349 -9.36 7.35 -46.22
N PRO A 350 -9.12 7.76 -47.48
CA PRO A 350 -9.66 9.02 -47.98
C PRO A 350 -11.18 8.96 -47.83
N ARG A 351 -11.76 9.92 -47.10
CA ARG A 351 -13.22 10.08 -46.99
C ARG A 351 -13.77 10.07 -48.41
N SER A 352 -14.56 9.06 -48.78
CA SER A 352 -15.27 9.06 -50.04
C SER A 352 -16.12 10.33 -50.05
N ARG A 353 -15.84 11.25 -50.99
CA ARG A 353 -16.72 12.38 -51.23
C ARG A 353 -18.11 11.82 -51.51
N ALA A 354 -19.07 12.13 -50.65
CA ALA A 354 -20.48 11.85 -50.94
C ALA A 354 -20.83 12.54 -52.27
N PRO A 355 -21.50 11.86 -53.21
CA PRO A 355 -21.97 12.51 -54.42
C PRO A 355 -22.96 13.63 -54.06
N PRO A 356 -22.99 14.74 -54.81
CA PRO A 356 -23.89 15.85 -54.52
C PRO A 356 -25.35 15.39 -54.59
N PRO A 357 -26.24 15.96 -53.76
CA PRO A 357 -27.65 15.60 -53.76
C PRO A 357 -28.28 15.91 -55.12
N ALA A 358 -29.05 14.95 -55.64
CA ALA A 358 -29.81 15.12 -56.87
C ALA A 358 -30.93 16.14 -56.64
N SER A 359 -30.96 17.18 -57.47
CA SER A 359 -32.02 18.19 -57.51
C SER A 359 -33.34 17.52 -57.94
N GLN A 360 -34.37 17.63 -57.09
CA GLN A 360 -35.78 17.52 -57.48
C GLN A 360 -36.57 18.63 -56.83
#